data_AF-A0A9D4CCM9-F1
#
_entry.id   AF-A0A9D4CCM9-F1
#
_cell.length_a   1.000
_cell.length_b   1.000
_cell.length_c   1.000
_cell.angle_alpha   90.00
_cell.angle_beta   90.00
_cell.angle_gamma   90.00
#
_symmetry.space_group_name_H-M   'P 1'
#
loop_
_entity.id
_entity.type
_entity.pdbx_description
1 polymer ?
#
loop_
_entity_poly.entity_id
_entity_poly.type
_entity_poly.pdbx_seq_one_letter_code
_entity_poly.pdbx_strand_id
1 'polypeptide(L)' 'MLLEPFKTAATVLCGEKYPTVSLIFNYKTLLILHVTANDLDSETISRVKAAMLGDLQTRYNDVEPFLVECSLVDP' A
#
# COMPACT_ATOMS: atom_id res chain seq x y z
N MET A 1 4.09 5.86 -13.18
CA MET A 1 4.23 4.42 -13.58
C MET A 1 3.51 3.53 -12.56
N LEU A 2 3.01 2.35 -12.92
CA LEU A 2 2.28 1.44 -12.00
C LEU A 2 3.05 1.09 -10.71
N LEU A 3 4.38 0.99 -10.78
CA LEU A 3 5.25 0.61 -9.65
C LEU A 3 5.80 1.81 -8.87
N GLU A 4 5.49 3.04 -9.28
CA GLU A 4 6.10 4.24 -8.71
C GLU A 4 5.75 4.42 -7.22
N PRO A 5 4.49 4.25 -6.78
CA PRO A 5 4.17 4.34 -5.35
C PRO A 5 4.81 3.23 -4.51
N PHE A 6 5.03 2.05 -5.08
CA PHE A 6 5.74 0.95 -4.42
C PHE A 6 7.20 1.31 -4.20
N LYS A 7 7.83 1.92 -5.21
CA LYS A 7 9.20 2.42 -5.10
C LYS A 7 9.30 3.50 -4.03
N THR A 8 8.33 4.43 -3.96
CA THR A 8 8.29 5.48 -2.94
C THR A 8 8.16 4.89 -1.54
N ALA A 9 7.19 4.00 -1.32
CA ALA A 9 7.00 3.33 -0.04
C ALA A 9 8.27 2.55 0.39
N ALA A 10 8.87 1.79 -0.52
CA ALA A 10 10.11 1.06 -0.25
C ALA A 10 11.28 1.99 0.05
N THR A 11 11.40 3.13 -0.64
CA THR A 11 12.49 4.09 -0.41
C THR A 11 12.39 4.72 0.98
N VAL A 12 11.18 5.07 1.42
CA VAL A 12 10.97 5.62 2.76
C VAL A 12 11.22 4.56 3.82
N LEU A 13 10.55 3.39 3.73
CA LEU A 13 10.65 2.34 4.74
C LEU A 13 12.07 1.75 4.86
N CYS A 14 12.80 1.63 3.76
CA CYS A 14 14.18 1.12 3.77
C CYS A 14 15.22 2.23 4.02
N GLY A 15 14.83 3.51 3.90
CA GLY A 15 15.71 4.65 4.15
C GLY A 15 15.89 4.95 5.64
N GLU A 16 14.98 4.47 6.48
CA GLU A 16 15.02 4.65 7.92
C GLU A 16 15.68 3.46 8.63
N LYS A 17 16.51 3.76 9.65
CA LYS A 17 17.11 2.71 10.49
C LYS A 17 16.04 1.95 11.30
N TYR A 18 14.96 2.63 11.66
CA TYR A 18 13.84 2.10 12.44
C TYR A 18 12.53 2.62 11.84
N PRO A 19 12.00 2.01 10.77
CA PRO A 19 10.78 2.47 10.13
C PRO A 19 9.60 2.43 11.10
N THR A 20 8.85 3.52 11.18
CA THR A 20 7.71 3.64 12.10
C THR A 20 6.55 2.76 11.65
N VAL A 21 5.98 1.98 12.58
CA VAL A 21 4.90 1.03 12.29
C VAL A 21 3.61 1.72 11.82
N SER A 22 3.40 2.97 12.22
CA SER A 22 2.31 3.86 11.81
C SER A 22 2.22 4.06 10.29
N LEU A 23 3.35 4.01 9.59
CA LEU A 23 3.43 4.20 8.14
C LEU A 23 2.86 3.02 7.36
N ILE A 24 2.83 1.82 7.95
CA ILE A 24 2.44 0.59 7.25
C ILE A 24 0.98 0.67 6.78
N PHE A 25 0.06 1.12 7.64
CA PHE A 25 -1.35 1.27 7.29
C PHE A 25 -1.56 2.30 6.18
N ASN A 26 -0.90 3.45 6.29
CA ASN A 26 -1.01 4.53 5.32
C ASN A 26 -0.47 4.10 3.95
N TYR A 27 0.67 3.42 3.89
CA TYR A 27 1.21 2.90 2.64
C TYR A 27 0.35 1.76 2.06
N LYS A 28 -0.16 0.82 2.87
CA LYS A 28 -1.10 -0.22 2.40
C LYS A 28 -2.30 0.44 1.71
N THR A 29 -2.90 1.44 2.35
CA THR A 29 -4.08 2.16 1.84
C THR A 29 -3.76 2.92 0.54
N LEU A 30 -2.63 3.63 0.49
CA LEU A 30 -2.19 4.37 -0.70
C LEU A 30 -1.94 3.42 -1.89
N LEU A 31 -1.25 2.30 -1.64
CA LEU A 31 -0.96 1.31 -2.68
C LEU A 31 -2.24 0.67 -3.21
N ILE A 32 -3.19 0.31 -2.33
CA ILE A 32 -4.52 -0.20 -2.71
C ILE A 32 -5.26 0.81 -3.60
N LEU A 33 -5.30 2.08 -3.20
CA LEU A 33 -5.94 3.13 -3.99
C LEU A 33 -5.29 3.28 -5.37
N HIS A 34 -3.95 3.20 -5.44
CA HIS A 34 -3.21 3.31 -6.70
C HIS A 34 -3.45 2.15 -7.66
N VAL A 35 -3.55 0.91 -7.15
CA VAL A 35 -3.79 -0.28 -7.96
C VAL A 35 -5.26 -0.59 -8.16
N THR A 36 -6.17 0.26 -7.68
CA THR A 36 -7.58 0.13 -8.03
C THR A 36 -7.74 0.43 -9.52
N ALA A 37 -8.44 -0.45 -10.24
CA ALA A 37 -8.65 -0.31 -11.68
C ALA A 37 -9.48 0.95 -11.98
N ASN A 38 -9.17 1.62 -13.07
CA ASN A 38 -9.95 2.73 -13.61
C ASN A 38 -10.38 2.46 -15.05
N ASP A 39 -11.37 3.21 -15.55
CA ASP A 39 -11.98 3.00 -16.87
C ASP A 39 -11.02 3.29 -18.05
N LEU A 40 -9.87 3.91 -17.79
CA LEU A 40 -8.84 4.23 -18.78
C LEU A 40 -7.74 3.16 -18.85
N ASP A 41 -7.74 2.18 -17.94
CA ASP A 41 -6.75 1.11 -17.95
C ASP A 41 -7.00 0.16 -19.12
N SER A 42 -5.92 -0.25 -19.80
CA SER A 42 -6.02 -1.36 -20.75
C SER A 42 -6.35 -2.66 -20.01
N GLU A 43 -6.91 -3.65 -20.73
CA GLU A 43 -7.24 -4.96 -20.16
C GLU A 43 -6.05 -5.58 -19.41
N THR A 44 -4.86 -5.53 -20.00
CA THR A 44 -3.63 -6.03 -19.38
C THR A 44 -3.32 -5.31 -18.07
N ILE A 45 -3.41 -3.97 -18.05
CA ILE A 45 -3.14 -3.19 -16.82
C ILE A 45 -4.18 -3.49 -15.75
N SER A 46 -5.46 -3.59 -16.12
CA SER A 46 -6.56 -3.92 -15.22
C SER A 46 -6.35 -5.30 -14.56
N ARG A 47 -5.93 -6.31 -15.33
CA ARG A 47 -5.62 -7.65 -14.81
C ARG A 47 -4.43 -7.64 -13.85
N VAL A 48 -3.37 -6.91 -14.17
CA VAL A 48 -2.20 -6.78 -13.28
C VAL A 48 -2.60 -6.09 -11.97
N LYS A 49 -3.31 -4.97 -12.07
CA LYS A 49 -3.85 -4.22 -10.93
C LYS A 49 -4.73 -5.09 -10.03
N ALA A 50 -5.63 -5.89 -10.61
CA ALA A 50 -6.48 -6.82 -9.86
C ALA A 50 -5.67 -7.86 -9.07
N ALA A 51 -4.61 -8.43 -9.68
CA ALA A 51 -3.74 -9.37 -8.98
C ALA A 51 -2.99 -8.71 -7.82
N MET A 52 -2.47 -7.49 -8.03
CA MET A 52 -1.78 -6.72 -6.99
C MET A 52 -2.73 -6.32 -5.84
N LEU A 53 -3.95 -5.92 -6.18
CA LEU A 53 -4.99 -5.55 -5.21
C LEU A 53 -5.33 -6.74 -4.30
N GLY A 54 -5.54 -7.92 -4.89
CA GLY A 54 -5.83 -9.13 -4.12
C GLY A 54 -4.72 -9.49 -3.12
N ASP A 55 -3.45 -9.39 -3.53
CA ASP A 55 -2.31 -9.58 -2.63
C ASP A 55 -2.31 -8.52 -1.50
N LEU A 56 -2.37 -7.23 -1.84
CA LEU A 56 -2.29 -6.13 -0.86
C LEU A 56 -3.43 -6.13 0.16
N GLN A 57 -4.66 -6.47 -0.26
CA GLN A 57 -5.82 -6.51 0.63
C GLN A 57 -5.72 -7.58 1.72
N THR A 58 -4.96 -8.64 1.47
CA THR A 58 -4.82 -9.74 2.44
C THR A 58 -3.72 -9.50 3.47
N ARG A 59 -2.76 -8.62 3.16
CA ARG A 59 -1.62 -8.35 4.05
C ARG A 59 -2.07 -7.60 5.30
N TYR A 60 -1.58 -8.06 6.45
CA TYR A 60 -1.76 -7.43 7.76
C TYR A 60 -3.19 -7.39 8.31
N ASN A 61 -4.11 -8.22 7.78
CA ASN A 61 -5.51 -8.21 8.23
C ASN A 61 -5.68 -8.66 9.69
N ASP A 62 -4.78 -9.51 10.18
CA ASP A 62 -4.74 -9.99 11.56
C ASP A 62 -4.29 -8.91 12.56
N VAL A 63 -3.53 -7.91 12.10
CA VAL A 63 -2.99 -6.81 12.93
C VAL A 63 -3.53 -5.43 12.52
N GLU A 64 -4.51 -5.37 11.62
CA GLU A 64 -5.04 -4.12 11.07
C GLU A 64 -5.54 -3.14 12.15
N PRO A 65 -6.27 -3.57 13.20
CA PRO A 65 -6.69 -2.65 14.27
C PRO A 65 -5.52 -1.95 14.97
N PHE A 66 -4.43 -2.68 15.21
CA PHE A 66 -3.22 -2.13 15.82
C PHE A 66 -2.51 -1.16 14.87
N LEU A 67 -2.43 -1.48 13.58
CA LEU A 67 -1.81 -0.58 12.60
C LEU A 67 -2.62 0.71 12.39
N VAL A 68 -3.95 0.63 12.46
CA VAL A 68 -4.84 1.81 12.45
C VAL A 68 -4.62 2.65 13.70
N GLU A 69 -4.57 2.04 14.89
CA GLU A 69 -4.30 2.78 16.13
C GLU A 69 -2.95 3.50 16.06
N CYS A 70 -1.92 2.82 15.56
CA CYS A 70 -0.59 3.39 15.38
C CYS A 70 -0.56 4.53 14.36
N SER A 71 -1.37 4.48 13.30
CA SER A 71 -1.41 5.55 12.30
C SER A 71 -2.16 6.80 12.78
N LEU A 72 -3.06 6.67 13.75
CA LEU A 72 -3.81 7.80 14.34
C LEU A 72 -2.96 8.65 15.29
N VAL A 73 -1.91 8.08 15.88
CA VAL A 73 -1.04 8.75 16.87
C VAL A 73 0.21 9.37 16.23
N ASP A 74 0.42 9.16 14.94
CA ASP A 74 1.50 9.77 14.16
C ASP A 74 0.97 11.10 13.56
N PRO A 75 1.56 12.26 13.91
CA PRO A 75 1.00 13.58 13.64
C PRO A 75 0.95 14.00 12.15
#